data_AF-A0A2S5RD56-F1
#
_entry.id   AF-A0A2S5RD56-F1
#
_cell.length_a   1.000
_cell.length_b   1.000
_cell.length_c   1.000
_cell.angle_alpha   90.00
_cell.angle_beta   90.00
_cell.angle_gamma   90.00
#
_symmetry.space_group_name_H-M   'P 1'
#
loop_
_entity.id
_entity.type
_entity.pdbx_description
1 polymer ?
#
loop_
_entity_poly.entity_id
_entity_poly.type
_entity_poly.pdbx_seq_one_letter_code
_entity_poly.pdbx_strand_id
1 'polypeptide(L)'
;MKKDYKDYQSQQNVIWGYKLDTAEINKRNRKIIIRNYFALPVKKISLIAMILALNVVVSIFSKFVNFHFWFFVLEVSFFTILIFLFFSNLFYTIIFIQIATWFRVLFGDEWVGLLAMDLIDCFFITLTATILFWAKFVMVRLQTSNILSKIFWVQIPLLILIILITAGFGTLLNWWFLLSAYKVPVETRAGYLPIIFGLNIAKYAINVFIFILIYKPVLLLIKNYRL
;
A
#
# COMPACT_ATOMS: atom_id res chain seq x y z
N MET A 1 2.55 -39.03 -13.91
CA MET A 1 1.73 -37.80 -13.77
C MET A 1 2.59 -36.53 -13.85
N LYS A 2 3.09 -36.16 -15.04
CA LYS A 2 3.88 -34.92 -15.27
C LYS A 2 3.34 -34.05 -16.41
N LYS A 3 2.20 -34.44 -17.01
CA LYS A 3 1.59 -33.76 -18.17
C LYS A 3 0.71 -32.56 -17.80
N ASP A 4 0.13 -32.52 -16.60
CA ASP A 4 -0.82 -31.46 -16.24
C ASP A 4 -0.20 -30.10 -15.91
N TYR A 5 1.11 -29.96 -15.71
CA TYR A 5 1.68 -28.66 -15.32
C TYR A 5 1.97 -27.72 -16.50
N LYS A 6 2.22 -28.26 -17.70
CA LYS A 6 2.60 -27.45 -18.87
C LYS A 6 1.40 -26.88 -19.62
N ASP A 7 0.29 -27.62 -19.72
CA ASP A 7 -0.92 -27.12 -20.39
C ASP A 7 -1.66 -26.05 -19.59
N TYR A 8 -1.44 -25.96 -18.27
CA TYR A 8 -1.99 -24.86 -17.46
C TYR A 8 -1.22 -23.55 -17.64
N GLN A 9 0.05 -23.58 -18.04
CA GLN A 9 0.87 -22.37 -18.19
C GLN A 9 0.62 -21.59 -19.48
N SER A 10 0.07 -22.22 -20.53
CA SER A 10 -0.10 -21.58 -21.84
C SER A 10 -1.20 -20.50 -21.88
N GLN A 11 -2.07 -20.44 -20.85
CA GLN A 11 -3.16 -19.46 -20.76
C GLN A 11 -3.18 -18.62 -19.46
N GLN A 12 -2.24 -18.80 -18.52
CA GLN A 12 -2.42 -18.35 -17.11
C GLN A 12 -1.36 -17.39 -16.57
N ASN A 13 -0.80 -16.49 -17.38
CA ASN A 13 0.02 -15.38 -16.86
C ASN A 13 -0.20 -14.13 -17.70
N VAL A 14 -1.45 -13.70 -17.86
CA VAL A 14 -1.80 -12.62 -18.80
C VAL A 14 -1.28 -11.27 -18.30
N ILE A 15 -1.28 -11.06 -16.98
CA ILE A 15 -0.85 -9.79 -16.38
C ILE A 15 0.68 -9.68 -16.36
N TRP A 16 1.36 -10.67 -15.79
CA TRP A 16 2.79 -10.59 -15.51
C TRP A 16 3.68 -11.37 -16.50
N GLY A 17 3.12 -12.32 -17.25
CA GLY A 17 3.88 -13.21 -18.13
C GLY A 17 4.68 -14.31 -17.42
N TYR A 18 4.99 -14.15 -16.13
CA TYR A 18 5.78 -15.13 -15.35
C TYR A 18 5.21 -15.44 -13.96
N LYS A 19 4.13 -14.78 -13.53
CA LYS A 19 3.52 -14.92 -12.20
C LYS A 19 2.00 -14.98 -12.28
N LEU A 20 1.43 -15.91 -11.52
CA LEU A 20 0.00 -16.03 -11.27
C LEU A 20 -0.47 -14.89 -10.36
N ASP A 21 -1.49 -14.15 -10.81
CA ASP A 21 -2.15 -13.10 -10.04
C ASP A 21 -3.51 -13.59 -9.53
N THR A 22 -3.94 -13.14 -8.35
CA THR A 22 -5.26 -13.44 -7.80
C THR A 22 -6.41 -12.99 -8.69
N ALA A 23 -6.18 -11.97 -9.53
CA ALA A 23 -7.14 -11.52 -10.53
C ALA A 23 -7.45 -12.59 -11.60
N GLU A 24 -6.59 -13.59 -11.78
CA GLU A 24 -6.73 -14.66 -12.78
C GLU A 24 -7.41 -15.93 -12.22
N ILE A 25 -8.08 -15.82 -11.07
CA ILE A 25 -8.68 -16.97 -10.37
C ILE A 25 -9.88 -17.56 -11.12
N ASN A 26 -9.90 -18.89 -11.21
CA ASN A 26 -10.96 -19.70 -11.78
C ASN A 26 -11.14 -21.00 -10.95
N LYS A 27 -12.20 -21.78 -11.24
CA LYS A 27 -12.51 -23.00 -10.49
C LYS A 27 -11.37 -24.04 -10.50
N ARG A 28 -10.54 -24.07 -11.56
CA ARG A 28 -9.49 -25.08 -11.76
C ARG A 28 -8.16 -24.69 -11.10
N ASN A 29 -7.81 -23.40 -11.07
CA ASN A 29 -6.52 -22.91 -10.57
C ASN A 29 -6.57 -22.32 -9.14
N ARG A 30 -7.76 -22.21 -8.52
CA ARG A 30 -7.96 -21.62 -7.19
C ARG A 30 -6.98 -22.13 -6.13
N LYS A 31 -6.81 -23.44 -6.01
CA LYS A 31 -5.93 -24.05 -4.99
C LYS A 31 -4.46 -23.66 -5.20
N ILE A 32 -4.01 -23.59 -6.46
CA ILE A 32 -2.63 -23.23 -6.81
C ILE A 32 -2.39 -21.75 -6.55
N ILE A 33 -3.33 -20.88 -6.95
CA ILE A 33 -3.24 -19.43 -6.72
C ILE A 33 -3.19 -19.11 -5.23
N ILE A 34 -4.07 -19.70 -4.41
CA ILE A 34 -4.08 -19.47 -2.95
C ILE A 34 -2.77 -19.96 -2.33
N ARG A 35 -2.28 -21.15 -2.72
CA ARG A 35 -1.00 -21.66 -2.22
C ARG A 35 0.16 -20.72 -2.58
N ASN A 36 0.20 -20.22 -3.80
CA ASN A 36 1.25 -19.29 -4.26
C ASN A 36 1.13 -17.90 -3.62
N TYR A 37 -0.10 -17.47 -3.31
CA TYR A 37 -0.37 -16.23 -2.60
C TYR A 37 0.31 -16.21 -1.22
N PHE A 38 0.18 -17.30 -0.46
CA PHE A 38 0.80 -17.44 0.87
C PHE A 38 2.21 -18.06 0.86
N ALA A 39 2.77 -18.33 -0.33
CA ALA A 39 4.12 -18.87 -0.42
C ALA A 39 5.17 -17.77 -0.16
N LEU A 40 6.02 -18.01 0.84
CA LEU A 40 7.15 -17.17 1.25
C LEU A 40 8.50 -17.85 0.89
N PRO A 41 8.93 -17.82 -0.38
CA PRO A 41 10.28 -18.26 -0.72
C PRO A 41 11.31 -17.32 -0.11
N VAL A 42 12.53 -17.83 0.13
CA VAL A 42 13.65 -17.07 0.72
C VAL A 42 13.86 -15.72 0.03
N LYS A 43 13.76 -15.66 -1.31
CA LYS A 43 13.88 -14.41 -2.07
C LYS A 43 12.86 -13.34 -1.67
N LYS A 44 11.59 -13.72 -1.40
CA LYS A 44 10.58 -12.78 -0.92
C LYS A 44 10.90 -12.31 0.50
N ILE A 45 11.36 -13.21 1.38
CA ILE A 45 11.77 -12.85 2.76
C ILE A 45 12.92 -11.84 2.73
N SER A 46 13.95 -12.06 1.92
CA SER A 46 15.06 -11.12 1.75
C SER A 46 14.59 -9.75 1.25
N LEU A 47 13.65 -9.72 0.31
CA LEU A 47 13.07 -8.47 -0.20
C LEU A 47 12.23 -7.75 0.86
N ILE A 48 11.41 -8.48 1.62
CA ILE A 48 10.64 -7.95 2.76
C ILE A 48 11.58 -7.26 3.74
N ALA A 49 12.66 -7.94 4.13
CA ALA A 49 13.66 -7.40 5.05
C ALA A 49 14.35 -6.15 4.50
N MET A 50 14.72 -6.14 3.21
CA MET A 50 15.34 -4.99 2.55
C MET A 50 14.40 -3.77 2.50
N ILE A 51 13.11 -3.99 2.16
CA ILE A 51 12.12 -2.92 2.11
C ILE A 51 11.78 -2.42 3.52
N LEU A 52 11.80 -3.29 4.52
CA LEU A 52 11.61 -2.90 5.92
C LEU A 52 12.77 -2.03 6.40
N ALA A 53 14.01 -2.42 6.12
CA ALA A 53 15.19 -1.63 6.43
C ALA A 53 15.13 -0.25 5.75
N LEU A 54 14.72 -0.20 4.47
CA LEU A 54 14.50 1.06 3.76
C LEU A 54 13.40 1.90 4.42
N ASN A 55 12.27 1.30 4.80
CA ASN A 55 11.17 1.99 5.47
C ASN A 55 11.61 2.61 6.80
N VAL A 56 12.41 1.88 7.59
CA VAL A 56 12.99 2.37 8.84
C VAL A 56 13.93 3.54 8.59
N VAL A 57 14.86 3.41 7.63
CA VAL A 57 15.80 4.49 7.28
C VAL A 57 15.04 5.76 6.82
N VAL A 58 14.04 5.60 5.95
CA VAL A 58 13.23 6.72 5.47
C VAL A 58 12.36 7.31 6.59
N SER A 59 11.85 6.48 7.51
CA SER A 59 11.10 6.95 8.69
C SER A 59 11.99 7.81 9.60
N ILE A 60 13.20 7.35 9.89
CA ILE A 60 14.20 8.11 10.67
C ILE A 60 14.51 9.43 9.96
N PHE A 61 14.81 9.39 8.65
CA PHE A 61 15.07 10.60 7.86
C PHE A 61 13.88 11.57 7.87
N SER A 62 12.66 11.05 7.73
CA SER A 62 11.44 11.85 7.78
C SER A 62 11.31 12.57 9.13
N LYS A 63 11.67 11.92 10.25
CA LYS A 63 11.66 12.54 11.58
C LYS A 63 12.61 13.74 11.69
N PHE A 64 13.76 13.70 11.02
CA PHE A 64 14.74 14.80 11.00
C PHE A 64 14.39 15.93 10.04
N VAL A 65 13.77 15.62 8.89
CA VAL A 65 13.47 16.63 7.86
C VAL A 65 12.10 17.27 8.05
N ASN A 66 11.17 16.62 8.76
CA ASN A 66 9.81 17.13 8.87
C ASN A 66 9.66 18.31 9.80
N PHE A 67 8.98 19.33 9.26
CA PHE A 67 8.32 20.37 10.05
C PHE A 67 7.23 19.72 10.89
N HIS A 68 7.41 19.74 12.21
CA HIS A 68 6.37 19.38 13.15
C HIS A 68 5.37 20.53 13.20
N PHE A 69 4.22 20.37 12.53
CA PHE A 69 3.11 21.31 12.69
C PHE A 69 2.14 20.72 13.72
N TRP A 70 2.33 21.14 14.98
CA TRP A 70 1.50 20.75 16.12
C TRP A 70 1.59 19.24 16.43
N PHE A 71 0.61 18.47 15.96
CA PHE A 71 0.45 17.03 16.19
C PHE A 71 0.53 16.21 14.90
N PHE A 72 0.75 16.86 13.75
CA PHE A 72 0.76 16.20 12.46
C PHE A 72 2.19 16.02 11.94
N VAL A 73 2.55 14.77 11.64
CA VAL A 73 3.85 14.41 11.07
C VAL A 73 3.66 14.04 9.60
N LEU A 74 4.30 14.79 8.70
CA LEU A 74 4.26 14.54 7.25
C LEU A 74 5.19 13.40 6.85
N GLU A 75 4.78 12.16 7.09
CA GLU A 75 5.69 11.04 6.87
C GLU A 75 5.87 10.68 5.40
N VAL A 76 7.14 10.63 4.98
CA VAL A 76 7.52 10.28 3.60
C VAL A 76 7.82 8.78 3.47
N SER A 77 7.80 7.98 4.53
CA SER A 77 8.09 6.54 4.44
C SER A 77 6.93 5.70 3.90
N PHE A 78 5.74 6.26 3.74
CA PHE A 78 4.57 5.47 3.30
C PHE A 78 4.71 4.98 1.85
N PHE A 79 5.47 5.65 0.99
CA PHE A 79 5.71 5.17 -0.37
C PHE A 79 6.39 3.79 -0.38
N THR A 80 7.22 3.45 0.62
CA THR A 80 7.86 2.13 0.66
C THR A 80 6.85 1.03 0.95
N ILE A 81 5.77 1.33 1.69
CA ILE A 81 4.64 0.42 1.91
C ILE A 81 3.88 0.21 0.59
N LEU A 82 3.70 1.26 -0.23
CA LEU A 82 3.13 1.12 -1.57
C LEU A 82 3.99 0.25 -2.48
N ILE A 83 5.30 0.48 -2.49
CA ILE A 83 6.24 -0.41 -3.20
C ILE A 83 6.06 -1.86 -2.74
N PHE A 84 5.97 -2.07 -1.43
CA PHE A 84 5.83 -3.40 -0.84
C PHE A 84 4.54 -4.10 -1.28
N LEU A 85 3.42 -3.37 -1.34
CA LEU A 85 2.14 -3.88 -1.85
C LEU A 85 2.26 -4.44 -3.27
N PHE A 86 3.03 -3.78 -4.13
CA PHE A 86 3.24 -4.22 -5.52
C PHE A 86 4.15 -5.45 -5.64
N PHE A 87 5.13 -5.60 -4.76
CA PHE A 87 5.99 -6.78 -4.72
C PHE A 87 5.29 -8.00 -4.11
N SER A 88 4.43 -7.76 -3.13
CA SER A 88 3.86 -8.79 -2.28
C SER A 88 2.34 -8.92 -2.51
N ASN A 89 1.57 -8.94 -1.42
CA ASN A 89 0.12 -8.95 -1.44
C ASN A 89 -0.43 -8.16 -0.24
N LEU A 90 -1.74 -7.94 -0.24
CA LEU A 90 -2.41 -7.17 0.82
C LEU A 90 -2.14 -7.75 2.22
N PHE A 91 -2.22 -9.08 2.39
CA PHE A 91 -2.04 -9.73 3.68
C PHE A 91 -0.66 -9.44 4.28
N TYR A 92 0.41 -9.66 3.52
CA TYR A 92 1.77 -9.36 3.98
C TYR A 92 2.00 -7.86 4.13
N THR A 93 1.35 -7.03 3.32
CA THR A 93 1.46 -5.57 3.44
C THR A 93 0.89 -5.08 4.75
N ILE A 94 -0.25 -5.60 5.19
CA ILE A 94 -0.81 -5.27 6.50
C ILE A 94 0.15 -5.68 7.62
N ILE A 95 0.71 -6.89 7.57
CA ILE A 95 1.73 -7.33 8.54
C ILE A 95 2.95 -6.39 8.54
N PHE A 96 3.39 -5.98 7.35
CA PHE A 96 4.51 -5.06 7.19
C PHE A 96 4.23 -3.69 7.82
N ILE A 97 3.02 -3.14 7.62
CA ILE A 97 2.60 -1.88 8.25
C ILE A 97 2.66 -2.03 9.77
N GLN A 98 2.08 -3.10 10.33
CA GLN A 98 2.12 -3.33 11.78
C GLN A 98 3.56 -3.35 12.30
N ILE A 99 4.44 -4.13 11.69
CA ILE A 99 5.85 -4.23 12.10
C ILE A 99 6.53 -2.85 12.01
N ALA A 100 6.31 -2.11 10.92
CA ALA A 100 6.87 -0.76 10.75
C ALA A 100 6.37 0.21 11.85
N THR A 101 5.09 0.15 12.19
CA THR A 101 4.49 0.93 13.30
C THR A 101 5.14 0.56 14.64
N TRP A 102 5.35 -0.72 14.93
CA TRP A 102 6.04 -1.16 16.16
C TRP A 102 7.48 -0.66 16.25
N PHE A 103 8.22 -0.61 15.15
CA PHE A 103 9.57 -0.03 15.15
C PHE A 103 9.57 1.45 15.53
N ARG A 104 8.51 2.19 15.19
CA ARG A 104 8.40 3.61 15.53
C ARG A 104 8.06 3.88 16.97
N VAL A 105 7.28 2.99 17.59
CA VAL A 105 7.13 2.99 19.05
C VAL A 105 8.50 2.94 19.72
N LEU A 106 9.43 2.10 19.22
CA LEU A 106 10.79 2.01 19.75
C LEU A 106 11.61 3.30 19.55
N PHE A 107 11.23 4.15 18.58
CA PHE A 107 11.83 5.46 18.34
C PHE A 107 11.18 6.60 19.14
N GLY A 108 10.29 6.26 20.08
CA GLY A 108 9.67 7.20 21.02
C GLY A 108 8.43 7.91 20.50
N ASP A 109 7.84 7.43 19.41
CA ASP A 109 6.59 8.00 18.87
C ASP A 109 5.38 7.59 19.74
N GLU A 110 4.36 8.44 19.79
CA GLU A 110 3.23 8.27 20.70
C GLU A 110 2.20 7.23 20.22
N TRP A 111 1.72 6.39 21.14
CA TRP A 111 0.83 5.26 20.83
C TRP A 111 -0.49 5.66 20.16
N VAL A 112 -1.11 6.74 20.63
CA VAL A 112 -2.43 7.17 20.16
C VAL A 112 -2.34 7.68 18.72
N GLY A 113 -1.35 8.53 18.44
CA GLY A 113 -1.06 9.02 17.09
C GLY A 113 -0.68 7.89 16.14
N LEU A 114 0.18 6.97 16.57
CA LEU A 114 0.58 5.80 15.78
C LEU A 114 -0.60 4.88 15.46
N LEU A 115 -1.50 4.62 16.41
CA LEU A 115 -2.68 3.78 16.17
C LEU A 115 -3.61 4.41 15.12
N ALA A 116 -3.88 5.71 15.23
CA ALA A 116 -4.70 6.39 14.24
C ALA A 116 -4.02 6.39 12.87
N MET A 117 -2.72 6.65 12.83
CA MET A 117 -1.94 6.59 11.61
C MET A 117 -1.99 5.21 10.95
N ASP A 118 -1.79 4.15 11.73
CA ASP A 118 -1.83 2.76 11.29
C ASP A 118 -3.20 2.38 10.70
N LEU A 119 -4.30 2.82 11.33
CA LEU A 119 -5.65 2.63 10.81
C LEU A 119 -5.87 3.35 9.47
N ILE A 120 -5.43 4.61 9.34
CA ILE A 120 -5.59 5.39 8.10
C ILE A 120 -4.74 4.76 6.98
N ASP A 121 -3.51 4.35 7.29
CA ASP A 121 -2.60 3.71 6.34
C ASP A 121 -3.12 2.34 5.89
N CYS A 122 -3.63 1.52 6.82
CA CYS A 122 -4.30 0.26 6.49
C CYS A 122 -5.54 0.47 5.62
N PHE A 123 -6.32 1.50 5.90
CA PHE A 123 -7.50 1.87 5.10
C PHE A 123 -7.09 2.26 3.67
N PHE A 124 -6.08 3.12 3.51
CA PHE A 124 -5.53 3.49 2.20
C PHE A 124 -5.07 2.27 1.40
N ILE A 125 -4.28 1.40 2.02
CA ILE A 125 -3.72 0.21 1.37
C ILE A 125 -4.80 -0.79 1.00
N THR A 126 -5.79 -0.98 1.85
CA THR A 126 -6.93 -1.88 1.57
C THR A 126 -7.76 -1.39 0.39
N LEU A 127 -8.06 -0.09 0.32
CA LEU A 127 -8.75 0.51 -0.82
C LEU A 127 -7.92 0.37 -2.10
N THR A 128 -6.63 0.70 -2.03
CA THR A 128 -5.70 0.59 -3.17
C THR A 128 -5.63 -0.84 -3.70
N ALA A 129 -5.44 -1.83 -2.81
CA ALA A 129 -5.37 -3.22 -3.19
C ALA A 129 -6.69 -3.73 -3.80
N THR A 130 -7.83 -3.34 -3.22
CA THR A 130 -9.17 -3.74 -3.69
C THR A 130 -9.44 -3.18 -5.08
N ILE A 131 -9.15 -1.90 -5.30
CA ILE A 131 -9.35 -1.24 -6.58
C ILE A 131 -8.41 -1.82 -7.65
N LEU A 132 -7.14 -2.02 -7.33
CA LEU A 132 -6.19 -2.66 -8.25
C LEU A 132 -6.61 -4.09 -8.60
N PHE A 133 -7.13 -4.85 -7.64
CA PHE A 133 -7.67 -6.18 -7.88
C PHE A 133 -8.83 -6.13 -8.89
N TRP A 134 -9.80 -5.25 -8.69
CA TRP A 134 -10.94 -5.12 -9.62
C TRP A 134 -10.51 -4.64 -11.00
N ALA A 135 -9.61 -3.66 -11.10
CA ALA A 135 -9.08 -3.18 -12.37
C ALA A 135 -8.39 -4.31 -13.15
N LYS A 136 -7.54 -5.09 -12.48
CA LYS A 136 -6.90 -6.29 -13.05
C LYS A 136 -7.92 -7.33 -13.48
N PHE A 137 -8.87 -7.65 -12.59
CA PHE A 137 -9.88 -8.68 -12.83
C PHE A 137 -10.72 -8.37 -14.08
N VAL A 138 -11.18 -7.12 -14.22
CA VAL A 138 -11.94 -6.67 -15.39
C VAL A 138 -11.08 -6.73 -16.66
N MET A 139 -9.84 -6.22 -16.63
CA MET A 139 -8.95 -6.22 -17.81
C MET A 139 -8.59 -7.63 -18.30
N VAL A 140 -8.41 -8.58 -17.39
CA VAL A 140 -8.19 -10.00 -17.72
C VAL A 140 -9.42 -10.59 -18.40
N ARG A 141 -10.63 -10.31 -17.90
CA ARG A 141 -11.89 -10.80 -18.49
C ARG A 141 -12.15 -10.21 -19.88
N LEU A 142 -11.76 -8.95 -20.09
CA LEU A 142 -11.87 -8.25 -21.37
C LEU A 142 -10.72 -8.57 -22.35
N GLN A 143 -9.79 -9.47 -21.99
CA GLN A 143 -8.65 -9.86 -22.84
C GLN A 143 -7.86 -8.65 -23.37
N THR A 144 -7.69 -7.65 -22.52
CA THR A 144 -7.13 -6.37 -22.94
C THR A 144 -5.63 -6.52 -23.29
N SER A 145 -5.20 -6.02 -24.44
CA SER A 145 -3.76 -5.94 -24.76
C SER A 145 -3.04 -4.90 -23.88
N ASN A 146 -1.77 -5.17 -23.55
CA ASN A 146 -0.90 -4.29 -22.74
C ASN A 146 -1.49 -3.94 -21.35
N ILE A 147 -1.99 -4.95 -20.63
CA ILE A 147 -2.64 -4.80 -19.32
C ILE A 147 -1.79 -3.96 -18.35
N LEU A 148 -0.49 -4.23 -18.22
CA LEU A 148 0.39 -3.52 -17.27
C LEU A 148 0.45 -2.00 -17.52
N SER A 149 0.55 -1.58 -18.78
CA SER A 149 0.59 -0.15 -19.10
C SER A 149 -0.76 0.52 -18.84
N LYS A 150 -1.87 -0.17 -19.10
CA LYS A 150 -3.21 0.37 -18.88
C LYS A 150 -3.53 0.45 -17.38
N ILE A 151 -3.15 -0.55 -16.59
CA ILE A 151 -3.25 -0.49 -15.13
C ILE A 151 -2.51 0.73 -14.59
N PHE A 152 -1.29 1.00 -15.09
CA PHE A 152 -0.51 2.16 -14.64
C PHE A 152 -1.20 3.50 -14.91
N TRP A 153 -1.89 3.66 -16.04
CA TRP A 153 -2.63 4.90 -16.32
C TRP A 153 -3.94 4.98 -15.56
N VAL A 154 -4.65 3.85 -15.42
CA VAL A 154 -5.93 3.77 -14.70
C VAL A 154 -5.75 3.98 -13.20
N GLN A 155 -4.64 3.54 -12.61
CA GLN A 155 -4.40 3.72 -11.17
C GLN A 155 -4.21 5.18 -10.77
N ILE A 156 -3.74 6.08 -11.65
CA ILE A 156 -3.46 7.49 -11.29
C ILE A 156 -4.75 8.22 -10.83
N PRO A 157 -5.83 8.30 -11.65
CA PRO A 157 -7.07 8.95 -11.21
C PRO A 157 -7.71 8.22 -10.02
N LEU A 158 -7.53 6.90 -9.94
CA LEU A 158 -8.03 6.11 -8.80
C LEU A 158 -7.29 6.43 -7.50
N LEU A 159 -5.97 6.63 -7.55
CA LEU A 159 -5.18 7.03 -6.39
C LEU A 159 -5.59 8.42 -5.90
N ILE A 160 -5.92 9.36 -6.80
CA ILE A 160 -6.47 10.67 -6.40
C ILE A 160 -7.77 10.49 -5.62
N LEU A 161 -8.69 9.66 -6.12
CA LEU A 161 -9.94 9.36 -5.42
C LEU A 161 -9.69 8.70 -4.05
N ILE A 162 -8.78 7.73 -3.98
CA ILE A 162 -8.40 7.05 -2.74
C ILE A 162 -7.81 8.03 -1.72
N ILE A 163 -6.97 8.97 -2.17
CA ILE A 163 -6.41 10.03 -1.31
C ILE A 163 -7.53 10.84 -0.67
N LEU A 164 -8.53 11.27 -1.45
CA LEU A 164 -9.65 12.07 -0.93
C LEU A 164 -10.50 11.28 0.07
N ILE A 165 -10.84 10.02 -0.25
CA ILE A 165 -11.63 9.16 0.65
C ILE A 165 -10.85 8.88 1.94
N THR A 166 -9.54 8.58 1.82
CA THR A 166 -8.66 8.32 2.97
C THR A 166 -8.49 9.57 3.83
N ALA A 167 -8.34 10.75 3.22
CA ALA A 167 -8.28 12.00 3.96
C ALA A 167 -9.57 12.25 4.74
N GLY A 168 -10.73 11.95 4.15
CA GLY A 168 -12.02 12.01 4.83
C GLY A 168 -12.08 11.04 6.02
N PHE A 169 -11.64 9.80 5.82
CA PHE A 169 -11.54 8.81 6.89
C PHE A 169 -10.57 9.23 8.01
N GLY A 170 -9.43 9.81 7.66
CA GLY A 170 -8.47 10.37 8.61
C GLY A 170 -9.06 11.51 9.42
N THR A 171 -9.81 12.42 8.79
CA THR A 171 -10.54 13.49 9.48
C THR A 171 -11.59 12.94 10.45
N LEU A 172 -12.33 11.89 10.05
CA LEU A 172 -13.31 11.22 10.93
C LEU A 172 -12.65 10.58 12.15
N LEU A 173 -11.54 9.85 11.96
CA LEU A 173 -10.78 9.26 13.08
C LEU A 173 -10.22 10.34 14.01
N ASN A 174 -9.74 11.45 13.44
CA ASN A 174 -9.25 12.57 14.22
C ASN A 174 -10.36 13.19 15.08
N TRP A 175 -11.53 13.42 14.49
CA TRP A 175 -12.70 13.96 15.19
C TRP A 175 -13.19 13.03 16.31
N TRP A 176 -13.30 11.74 16.02
CA TRP A 176 -13.93 10.79 16.92
C TRP A 176 -13.05 10.43 18.12
N PHE A 177 -11.74 10.31 17.91
CA PHE A 177 -10.82 9.80 18.94
C PHE A 177 -9.65 10.72 19.25
N LEU A 178 -8.84 11.15 18.25
CA LEU A 178 -7.59 11.88 18.53
C LEU A 178 -7.82 13.21 19.22
N LEU A 179 -8.67 14.09 18.69
CA LEU A 179 -8.92 15.40 19.30
C LEU A 179 -9.46 15.30 20.73
N SER A 180 -10.19 14.23 21.03
CA SER A 180 -10.64 13.91 22.39
C SER A 180 -9.48 13.46 23.27
N ALA A 181 -8.63 12.56 22.76
CA ALA A 181 -7.45 12.04 23.48
C ALA A 181 -6.43 13.14 23.81
N TYR A 182 -6.22 14.12 22.91
CA TYR A 182 -5.38 15.30 23.16
C TYR A 182 -6.06 16.41 23.96
N LYS A 183 -7.28 16.17 24.48
CA LYS A 183 -8.05 17.13 25.29
C LYS A 183 -8.29 18.47 24.58
N VAL A 184 -8.43 18.47 23.26
CA VAL A 184 -8.73 19.69 22.48
C VAL A 184 -10.14 20.18 22.85
N PRO A 185 -10.34 21.47 23.19
CA PRO A 185 -11.64 22.03 23.54
C PRO A 185 -12.65 21.84 22.41
N VAL A 186 -13.86 21.39 22.74
CA VAL A 186 -14.92 21.02 21.77
C VAL A 186 -15.22 22.16 20.80
N GLU A 187 -15.22 23.39 21.29
CA GLU A 187 -15.47 24.62 20.52
C GLU A 187 -14.48 24.83 19.38
N THR A 188 -13.22 24.41 19.57
CA THR A 188 -12.14 24.61 18.58
C THR A 188 -11.97 23.43 17.62
N ARG A 189 -12.53 22.25 17.95
CA ARG A 189 -12.32 21.01 17.17
C ARG A 189 -12.73 21.14 15.71
N ALA A 190 -13.85 21.83 15.45
CA ALA A 190 -14.36 21.99 14.09
C ALA A 190 -13.39 22.79 13.19
N GLY A 191 -12.68 23.76 13.76
CA GLY A 191 -11.69 24.56 13.04
C GLY A 191 -10.45 23.77 12.60
N TYR A 192 -10.10 22.69 13.29
CA TYR A 192 -8.97 21.83 12.92
C TYR A 192 -9.29 20.86 11.79
N LEU A 193 -10.57 20.55 11.53
CA LEU A 193 -10.95 19.51 10.56
C LEU A 193 -10.50 19.81 9.11
N PRO A 194 -10.65 21.05 8.58
CA PRO A 194 -10.15 21.37 7.24
C PRO A 194 -8.62 21.26 7.15
N ILE A 195 -7.91 21.65 8.22
CA ILE A 195 -6.45 21.58 8.29
C ILE A 195 -6.00 20.11 8.26
N ILE A 196 -6.60 19.27 9.10
CA ILE A 196 -6.32 17.82 9.16
C ILE A 196 -6.62 17.16 7.82
N PHE A 197 -7.74 17.52 7.18
CA PHE A 197 -8.09 17.02 5.86
C PHE A 197 -7.02 17.38 4.81
N GLY A 198 -6.62 18.65 4.75
CA GLY A 198 -5.58 19.13 3.85
C GLY A 198 -4.22 18.47 4.08
N LEU A 199 -3.83 18.28 5.35
CA LEU A 199 -2.58 17.62 5.71
C LEU A 199 -2.58 16.13 5.34
N ASN A 200 -3.70 15.42 5.51
CA ASN A 200 -3.84 14.03 5.03
C ASN A 200 -3.74 13.95 3.50
N ILE A 201 -4.36 14.88 2.77
CA ILE A 201 -4.21 14.95 1.30
C ILE A 201 -2.75 15.14 0.93
N ALA A 202 -2.06 16.11 1.55
CA ALA A 202 -0.66 16.39 1.27
C ALA A 202 0.23 15.16 1.56
N LYS A 203 0.04 14.51 2.72
CA LYS A 203 0.76 13.29 3.11
C LYS A 203 0.68 12.22 2.01
N TYR A 204 -0.54 11.82 1.62
CA TYR A 204 -0.68 10.75 0.64
C TYR A 204 -0.32 11.20 -0.78
N ALA A 205 -0.57 12.45 -1.16
CA ALA A 205 -0.18 12.98 -2.45
C ALA A 205 1.35 12.94 -2.66
N ILE A 206 2.13 13.35 -1.66
CA ILE A 206 3.60 13.29 -1.71
C ILE A 206 4.07 11.85 -1.84
N ASN A 207 3.54 10.92 -1.03
CA ASN A 207 3.95 9.51 -1.07
C ASN A 207 3.57 8.84 -2.40
N VAL A 208 2.37 9.11 -2.92
CA VAL A 208 1.92 8.60 -4.22
C VAL A 208 2.76 9.20 -5.35
N PHE A 209 3.10 10.49 -5.28
CA PHE A 209 3.95 11.13 -6.27
C PHE A 209 5.34 10.48 -6.32
N ILE A 210 5.99 10.28 -5.17
CA ILE A 210 7.27 9.57 -5.08
C ILE A 210 7.14 8.15 -5.64
N PHE A 211 6.08 7.43 -5.27
CA PHE A 211 5.80 6.09 -5.77
C PHE A 211 5.67 6.05 -7.31
N ILE A 212 4.98 7.02 -7.92
CA ILE A 212 4.82 7.11 -9.37
C ILE A 212 6.18 7.33 -10.06
N LEU A 213 7.06 8.17 -9.50
CA LEU A 213 8.39 8.43 -10.05
C LEU A 213 9.25 7.17 -10.10
N ILE A 214 9.19 6.35 -9.05
CA ILE A 214 10.00 5.12 -8.92
C ILE A 214 9.29 3.87 -9.44
N TYR A 215 8.06 3.99 -9.92
CA TYR A 215 7.24 2.86 -10.35
C TYR A 215 7.90 2.02 -11.46
N LYS A 216 8.49 2.68 -12.47
CA LYS A 216 9.19 1.99 -13.57
C LYS A 216 10.40 1.17 -13.07
N PRO A 217 11.33 1.73 -12.26
CA PRO A 217 12.37 0.94 -11.60
C PRO A 217 11.83 -0.25 -10.81
N VAL A 218 10.75 -0.05 -10.05
CA VAL A 218 10.11 -1.12 -9.26
C VAL A 218 9.61 -2.25 -10.18
N LEU A 219 8.92 -1.93 -11.28
CA LEU A 219 8.47 -2.95 -12.24
C LEU A 219 9.64 -3.75 -12.84
N LEU A 220 10.75 -3.09 -13.16
CA LEU A 220 11.96 -3.77 -13.66
C LEU A 220 12.50 -4.76 -12.64
N LEU A 221 12.52 -4.40 -11.35
CA LEU A 221 12.92 -5.30 -10.27
C LEU A 221 11.97 -6.51 -10.18
N ILE A 222 10.65 -6.31 -10.18
CA ILE A 222 9.68 -7.43 -10.13
C ILE A 222 9.94 -8.40 -11.28
N LYS A 223 10.13 -7.88 -12.50
CA LYS A 223 10.37 -8.68 -13.70
C LYS A 223 11.69 -9.46 -13.63
N ASN A 224 12.78 -8.81 -13.23
CA ASN A 224 14.11 -9.42 -13.21
C ASN A 224 14.22 -10.52 -12.14
N TYR A 225 13.63 -10.30 -10.97
CA TYR A 225 13.68 -11.27 -9.87
C TYR A 225 12.55 -12.32 -9.92
N ARG A 226 11.65 -12.22 -10.92
CA ARG A 226 10.46 -13.08 -11.09
C ARG A 226 9.65 -13.21 -9.78
N LEU A 227 9.45 -12.07 -9.12
CA LEU A 227 8.78 -11.95 -7.82
C LEU A 227 7.26 -12.04 -7.93
#